data_AF-A0A1H9STN7-F1
#
_entry.id   AF-A0A1H9STN7-F1
#
_cell.length_a   1.000
_cell.length_b   1.000
_cell.length_c   1.000
_cell.angle_alpha   90.00
_cell.angle_beta   90.00
_cell.angle_gamma   90.00
#
_symmetry.space_group_name_H-M   'P 1'
#
loop_
_entity.id
_entity.type
_entity.pdbx_description
1 polymer ?
#
loop_
_entity_poly.entity_id
_entity_poly.type
_entity_poly.pdbx_seq_one_letter_code
_entity_poly.pdbx_strand_id
1 'polypeptide(L)'
;MSASQAKAILRNLHALSERRYVGDTNASDTLVDFADAVKRANLTDRQAEALRLVYVEDLTQKVAGAHMGVGQDVVSTHIDAAVVNIDAVYESWAWLSGELTYENETEATT
;
A
#
# COMPACT_ATOMS: atom_id res chain seq x y z
N MET A 1 -11.63 -0.29 -12.41
CA MET A 1 -10.69 -0.09 -11.29
C MET A 1 -9.58 -1.12 -11.44
N SER A 2 -8.35 -0.68 -11.69
CA SER A 2 -7.19 -1.58 -11.72
C SER A 2 -7.00 -2.26 -10.36
N ALA A 3 -6.30 -3.40 -10.33
CA ALA A 3 -5.96 -4.07 -9.09
C ALA A 3 -5.00 -3.20 -8.25
N SER A 4 -5.28 -3.04 -6.96
CA SER A 4 -4.44 -2.23 -6.06
C SER A 4 -3.10 -2.93 -5.76
N GLN A 5 -2.00 -2.31 -6.19
CA GLN A 5 -0.65 -2.80 -5.94
C GLN A 5 -0.29 -2.68 -4.46
N ALA A 6 -0.60 -1.55 -3.83
CA ALA A 6 -0.35 -1.33 -2.42
C ALA A 6 -1.05 -2.38 -1.54
N LYS A 7 -2.32 -2.71 -1.83
CA LYS A 7 -3.07 -3.73 -1.07
C LYS A 7 -2.50 -5.13 -1.27
N ALA A 8 -2.01 -5.45 -2.47
CA ALA A 8 -1.35 -6.72 -2.74
C ALA A 8 -0.04 -6.86 -1.93
N ILE A 9 0.77 -5.80 -1.87
CA ILE A 9 2.02 -5.79 -1.10
C ILE A 9 1.74 -5.88 0.40
N LEU A 10 0.83 -5.06 0.93
CA LEU A 10 0.47 -5.06 2.36
C LEU A 10 0.01 -6.44 2.86
N ARG A 11 -0.84 -7.13 2.09
CA ARG A 11 -1.31 -8.49 2.43
C ARG A 11 -0.19 -9.54 2.46
N ASN A 12 0.89 -9.31 1.73
CA ASN A 12 2.01 -10.23 1.61
C ASN A 12 3.28 -9.68 2.27
N LEU A 13 3.18 -8.63 3.10
CA LEU A 13 4.33 -7.87 3.57
C LEU A 13 5.38 -8.74 4.25
N HIS A 14 4.95 -9.63 5.15
CA HIS A 14 5.84 -10.56 5.85
C HIS A 14 6.47 -11.59 4.91
N ALA A 15 5.68 -12.21 4.03
CA ALA A 15 6.19 -13.17 3.06
C ALA A 15 7.21 -12.54 2.09
N LEU A 16 6.95 -11.32 1.61
CA LEU A 16 7.91 -10.56 0.81
C LEU A 16 9.17 -10.24 1.62
N SER A 17 9.00 -9.87 2.91
CA SER A 17 10.13 -9.56 3.79
C SER A 17 11.07 -10.75 3.97
N GLU A 18 10.50 -11.95 4.19
CA GLU A 18 11.24 -13.20 4.34
C GLU A 18 11.96 -13.61 3.05
N ARG A 19 11.30 -13.46 1.89
CA ARG A 19 11.87 -13.81 0.58
C ARG A 19 13.19 -13.11 0.27
N ARG A 20 13.40 -11.89 0.79
CA ARG A 20 14.68 -11.16 0.63
C ARG A 20 15.88 -11.92 1.18
N TYR A 21 15.70 -12.74 2.22
CA TYR A 21 16.78 -13.48 2.86
C TYR A 21 17.14 -14.79 2.14
N VAL A 22 16.35 -15.23 1.16
CA VAL A 22 16.62 -16.43 0.35
C VAL A 22 17.13 -16.09 -1.06
N GLY A 23 17.59 -14.85 -1.27
CA GLY A 23 18.18 -14.40 -2.53
C GLY A 23 17.16 -13.91 -3.57
N ASP A 24 15.90 -13.71 -3.18
CA ASP A 24 14.89 -13.11 -4.06
C ASP A 24 15.09 -11.57 -4.11
N THR A 25 15.87 -11.12 -5.10
CA THR A 25 16.14 -9.69 -5.30
C THR A 25 14.89 -8.92 -5.70
N ASN A 26 13.96 -9.55 -6.44
CA ASN A 26 12.70 -8.91 -6.83
C ASN A 26 11.83 -8.57 -5.61
N ALA A 27 11.84 -9.42 -4.56
CA ALA A 27 11.19 -9.11 -3.29
C ALA A 27 11.85 -7.91 -2.58
N SER A 28 13.17 -7.74 -2.73
CA SER A 28 13.88 -6.57 -2.20
C SER A 28 13.47 -5.30 -2.93
N ASP A 29 13.49 -5.32 -4.25
CA ASP A 29 13.11 -4.19 -5.09
C ASP A 29 11.66 -3.77 -4.82
N THR A 30 10.73 -4.74 -4.79
CA THR A 30 9.32 -4.49 -4.47
C THR A 30 9.15 -3.77 -3.12
N LEU A 31 9.90 -4.18 -2.10
CA LEU A 31 9.80 -3.59 -0.77
C LEU A 31 10.49 -2.23 -0.66
N VAL A 32 11.55 -2.00 -1.44
CA VAL A 32 12.20 -0.68 -1.55
C VAL A 32 11.25 0.30 -2.25
N ASP A 33 10.67 -0.10 -3.38
CA ASP A 33 9.71 0.70 -4.13
C ASP A 33 8.47 1.01 -3.28
N PHE A 34 7.95 0.02 -2.55
CA PHE A 34 6.83 0.22 -1.63
C PHE A 34 7.17 1.20 -0.51
N ALA A 35 8.37 1.09 0.08
CA ALA A 35 8.79 2.03 1.12
C ALA A 35 8.93 3.46 0.58
N ASP A 36 9.39 3.65 -0.66
CA ASP A 36 9.47 4.98 -1.28
C ASP A 36 8.09 5.51 -1.65
N ALA A 37 7.19 4.65 -2.15
CA ALA A 37 5.81 5.00 -2.43
C ALA A 37 5.08 5.48 -1.15
N VAL A 38 5.21 4.77 -0.03
CA VAL A 38 4.64 5.17 1.26
C VAL A 38 5.17 6.53 1.72
N LYS A 39 6.47 6.81 1.55
CA LYS A 39 7.06 8.11 1.92
C LYS A 39 6.51 9.27 1.08
N ARG A 40 6.16 9.01 -0.18
CA ARG A 40 5.65 10.02 -1.13
C ARG A 40 4.13 10.15 -1.11
N ALA A 41 3.41 9.17 -0.58
CA ALA A 41 1.95 9.13 -0.54
C ALA A 41 1.29 10.19 0.36
N ASN A 42 2.07 11.04 1.04
CA ASN A 42 1.59 12.10 1.91
C ASN A 42 0.50 11.62 2.91
N LEU A 43 0.75 10.47 3.52
CA LEU A 43 -0.17 9.87 4.47
C LEU A 43 -0.33 10.75 5.71
N THR A 44 -1.53 10.84 6.24
CA THR A 44 -1.74 11.43 7.57
C THR A 44 -1.17 10.51 8.65
N ASP A 45 -0.85 11.06 9.82
CA ASP A 45 -0.37 10.26 10.96
C ASP A 45 -1.33 9.11 11.30
N ARG A 46 -2.64 9.34 11.22
CA ARG A 46 -3.66 8.31 11.47
C ARG A 46 -3.71 7.22 10.40
N GLN A 47 -3.49 7.57 9.14
CA GLN A 47 -3.38 6.60 8.04
C GLN A 47 -2.13 5.72 8.20
N ALA A 48 -0.98 6.34 8.49
CA ALA A 48 0.27 5.64 8.73
C ALA A 48 0.19 4.74 9.99
N GLU A 49 -0.42 5.24 11.06
CA GLU A 49 -0.66 4.48 12.29
C GLU A 49 -1.53 3.24 12.03
N ALA A 50 -2.64 3.38 11.29
CA ALA A 50 -3.52 2.28 10.95
C ALA A 50 -2.80 1.19 10.13
N LEU A 51 -2.02 1.58 9.12
CA LEU A 51 -1.23 0.63 8.32
C LEU A 51 -0.21 -0.13 9.19
N ARG A 52 0.51 0.60 10.05
CA ARG A 52 1.52 0.02 10.94
C ARG A 52 0.90 -0.99 11.91
N LEU A 53 -0.17 -0.60 12.60
CA LEU A 53 -0.85 -1.47 13.57
C LEU A 53 -1.36 -2.76 12.91
N VAL A 54 -1.94 -2.66 11.71
CA VAL A 54 -2.59 -3.82 11.08
C VAL A 54 -1.63 -4.72 10.31
N TYR A 55 -0.69 -4.16 9.56
CA TYR A 55 0.17 -4.93 8.64
C TYR A 55 1.60 -5.15 9.14
N VAL A 56 2.08 -4.34 10.10
CA VAL A 56 3.43 -4.51 10.66
C VAL A 56 3.35 -5.18 12.03
N GLU A 57 2.38 -4.80 12.86
CA GLU A 57 2.18 -5.38 14.20
C GLU A 57 1.13 -6.51 14.23
N ASP A 58 0.56 -6.87 13.07
CA ASP A 58 -0.44 -7.94 12.91
C ASP A 58 -1.67 -7.83 13.82
N LEU A 59 -2.04 -6.61 14.21
CA LEU A 59 -3.25 -6.39 14.97
C LEU A 59 -4.48 -6.51 14.06
N THR A 60 -5.53 -7.16 14.56
CA THR A 60 -6.84 -7.05 13.91
C THR A 60 -7.30 -5.58 13.90
N GLN A 61 -8.06 -5.16 12.89
CA GLN A 61 -8.59 -3.78 12.82
C GLN A 61 -9.39 -3.39 14.07
N LYS A 62 -10.06 -4.34 14.71
CA LYS A 62 -10.77 -4.13 15.99
C LYS A 62 -9.81 -3.75 17.11
N VAL A 63 -8.68 -4.47 17.25
CA VAL A 63 -7.66 -4.16 18.26
C VAL A 63 -6.95 -2.85 17.92
N ALA A 64 -6.58 -2.66 16.65
CA ALA A 64 -6.01 -1.39 16.19
C ALA A 64 -6.94 -0.19 16.49
N GLY A 65 -8.25 -0.34 16.28
CA GLY A 65 -9.24 0.69 16.61
C GLY A 65 -9.25 1.03 18.10
N ALA A 66 -9.15 0.03 18.98
CA ALA A 66 -9.02 0.25 20.41
C ALA A 66 -7.74 1.01 20.78
N HIS A 67 -6.61 0.71 20.12
CA HIS A 67 -5.35 1.46 20.29
C HIS A 67 -5.46 2.91 19.78
N MET A 68 -6.13 3.11 18.66
CA MET A 68 -6.31 4.42 18.03
C MET A 68 -7.41 5.28 18.68
N GLY A 69 -8.26 4.68 19.52
CA GLY A 69 -9.43 5.34 20.13
C GLY A 69 -10.61 5.51 19.18
N VAL A 70 -10.74 4.66 18.15
CA VAL A 70 -11.77 4.74 17.11
C VAL A 70 -12.43 3.38 16.84
N GLY A 71 -13.53 3.37 16.08
CA GLY A 71 -14.16 2.13 15.61
C GLY A 71 -13.33 1.38 14.56
N GLN A 72 -13.54 0.07 14.43
CA GLN A 72 -12.87 -0.76 13.43
C GLN A 72 -13.15 -0.30 11.98
N ASP A 73 -14.32 0.26 11.74
CA ASP A 73 -14.76 0.85 10.48
C ASP A 73 -13.91 2.06 10.11
N VAL A 74 -13.62 2.93 11.09
CA VAL A 74 -12.73 4.09 10.92
C VAL A 74 -11.30 3.64 10.60
N VAL A 75 -10.81 2.57 11.22
CA VAL A 75 -9.51 1.98 10.87
C VAL A 75 -9.50 1.49 9.42
N SER A 76 -10.57 0.79 8.98
CA SER A 76 -10.69 0.38 7.58
C SER A 76 -10.66 1.57 6.63
N THR A 77 -11.38 2.65 6.94
CA THR A 77 -11.37 3.87 6.12
C THR A 77 -9.97 4.50 6.05
N HIS A 78 -9.24 4.55 7.17
CA HIS A 78 -7.86 5.04 7.16
C HIS A 78 -6.94 4.17 6.29
N ILE A 79 -7.09 2.85 6.35
CA ILE A 79 -6.31 1.91 5.52
C ILE A 79 -6.64 2.08 4.04
N ASP A 80 -7.93 2.12 3.68
CA ASP A 80 -8.34 2.24 2.28
C ASP A 80 -7.90 3.59 1.69
N ALA A 81 -8.01 4.69 2.45
CA ALA A 81 -7.49 5.99 2.03
C ALA A 81 -5.96 5.98 1.86
N ALA A 82 -5.24 5.31 2.75
CA ALA A 82 -3.79 5.18 2.63
C ALA A 82 -3.40 4.36 1.38
N VAL A 83 -4.11 3.27 1.10
CA VAL A 83 -3.92 2.44 -0.08
C VAL A 83 -4.11 3.24 -1.36
N VAL A 84 -5.19 4.02 -1.46
CA VAL A 84 -5.45 4.89 -2.62
C VAL A 84 -4.31 5.89 -2.83
N ASN A 85 -3.83 6.53 -1.76
CA ASN A 85 -2.73 7.49 -1.84
C ASN A 85 -1.40 6.85 -2.27
N ILE A 86 -1.13 5.60 -1.85
CA ILE A 86 0.08 4.87 -2.26
C ILE A 86 -0.04 4.43 -3.73
N ASP A 87 -1.20 3.91 -4.14
CA ASP A 87 -1.43 3.52 -5.54
C ASP A 87 -1.34 4.71 -6.49
N ALA A 88 -1.77 5.92 -6.07
CA ALA A 88 -1.58 7.14 -6.86
C ALA A 88 -0.09 7.47 -7.11
N VAL A 89 0.81 7.11 -6.18
CA VAL A 89 2.26 7.25 -6.41
C VAL A 89 2.73 6.27 -7.48
N TYR A 90 2.31 5.00 -7.40
CA TYR A 90 2.65 4.00 -8.43
C TYR A 90 2.10 4.41 -9.81
N GLU A 91 0.86 4.87 -9.87
CA GLU A 91 0.25 5.39 -11.09
C GLU A 91 1.08 6.55 -11.66
N SER A 92 1.51 7.50 -10.81
CA SER A 92 2.38 8.60 -11.25
C SER A 92 3.71 8.13 -11.83
N TRP A 93 4.32 7.07 -11.27
CA TRP A 93 5.56 6.49 -11.80
C TRP A 93 5.33 5.77 -13.12
N ALA A 94 4.20 5.07 -13.26
CA ALA A 94 3.82 4.42 -14.50
C ALA A 94 3.59 5.45 -15.63
N TRP A 95 2.97 6.60 -15.34
CA TRP A 95 2.89 7.72 -16.29
C TRP A 95 4.26 8.30 -16.66
N LEU A 96 5.12 8.56 -15.67
CA LEU A 96 6.45 9.16 -15.91
C LEU A 96 7.40 8.24 -16.67
N SER A 97 7.26 6.92 -16.51
CA SER A 97 8.04 5.91 -17.23
C SER A 97 7.49 5.59 -18.62
N GLY A 98 6.27 6.04 -18.94
CA GLY A 98 5.57 5.72 -20.18
C GLY A 98 4.91 4.33 -20.20
N GLU A 99 4.82 3.66 -19.05
CA GLU A 99 4.05 2.42 -18.88
C GLU A 99 2.54 2.70 -19.01
N LEU A 100 2.06 3.79 -18.42
CA LEU A 100 0.72 4.33 -18.67
C LEU A 100 0.76 5.39 -19.75
N THR A 101 -0.20 5.32 -20.66
CA THR A 101 -0.45 6.27 -21.73
C THR A 101 -1.95 6.55 -21.82
N TYR A 102 -2.34 7.69 -22.42
CA TYR A 102 -3.76 8.00 -22.62
C TYR A 102 -4.49 6.94 -23.45
N GLU A 103 -3.77 6.23 -24.34
CA GLU A 103 -4.33 5.17 -25.17
C GLU A 103 -4.71 3.95 -24.31
N ASN A 104 -3.85 3.52 -23.38
CA ASN A 104 -4.08 2.32 -22.58
C ASN A 104 -4.93 2.55 -21.30
N GLU A 105 -5.04 3.78 -20.82
CA GLU A 105 -5.93 4.14 -19.70
C GLU A 105 -7.42 4.04 -20.09
N THR A 106 -7.76 4.46 -21.32
CA THR A 106 -9.14 4.48 -21.82
C THR A 106 -9.69 3.08 -22.10
N GLU A 107 -8.83 2.14 -22.48
CA GLU A 107 -9.18 0.72 -22.66
C GLU A 107 -9.45 -0.01 -21.32
N ALA A 108 -8.80 0.38 -20.22
CA ALA A 108 -8.98 -0.24 -18.91
C ALA A 108 -10.26 0.18 -18.16
N THR A 109 -10.94 1.21 -18.67
CA THR A 109 -12.13 1.82 -18.04
C THR A 109 -13.43 1.53 -18.82
N THR A 110 -13.33 0.87 -19.98
CA THR A 110 -14.46 0.47 -20.85
C THR A 110 -14.80 -1.00 -20.67
#